data_AF-A0A9E2J8Z3-F1
#
_entry.id   AF-A0A9E2J8Z3-F1
#
_cell.length_a   1.000
_cell.length_b   1.000
_cell.length_c   1.000
_cell.angle_alpha   90.00
_cell.angle_beta   90.00
_cell.angle_gamma   90.00
#
_symmetry.space_group_name_H-M   'P 1'
#
loop_
_entity.id
_entity.type
_entity.pdbx_description
1 polymer ?
#
loop_
_entity_poly.entity_id
_entity_poly.type
_entity_poly.pdbx_seq_one_letter_code
_entity_poly.pdbx_strand_id
1 'polypeptide(L)'
;MQDFPWWNDSQRALMAEARQFTDEILMPLAEKSVFKKAYPWEAVREIAKQGWFGATIPEEYGGHQKEWGVTGASILCEEVG
;
A
#
# COMPACT_ATOMS: atom_id res chain seq x y z
N MET A 1 5.95 8.14 6.86
CA MET A 1 5.28 9.46 6.79
C MET A 1 4.83 10.01 8.16
N GLN A 2 4.57 11.32 8.27
CA GLN A 2 3.74 11.93 9.33
C GLN A 2 2.35 12.24 8.74
N ASP A 3 1.29 12.23 9.55
CA ASP A 3 -0.06 12.54 9.05
C ASP A 3 -0.26 14.05 8.83
N PHE A 4 -1.29 14.41 8.08
CA PHE A 4 -1.63 15.81 7.79
C PHE A 4 -3.06 16.16 8.24
N PRO A 5 -3.33 17.41 8.66
CA PRO A 5 -4.63 17.82 9.17
C PRO A 5 -5.80 17.66 8.17
N TRP A 6 -5.53 17.76 6.86
CA TRP A 6 -6.55 17.68 5.81
C TRP A 6 -6.82 16.24 5.33
N TRP A 7 -6.14 15.24 5.88
CA TRP A 7 -6.45 13.85 5.58
C TRP A 7 -7.76 13.42 6.23
N ASN A 8 -8.46 12.50 5.57
CA ASN A 8 -9.61 11.83 6.17
C ASN A 8 -9.14 10.62 7.03
N ASP A 9 -10.05 10.05 7.80
CA ASP A 9 -9.73 8.94 8.69
C ASP A 9 -9.30 7.68 7.93
N SER A 10 -9.90 7.41 6.76
CA SER A 10 -9.52 6.30 5.89
C SER A 10 -8.08 6.40 5.39
N GLN A 11 -7.58 7.60 5.09
CA GLN A 11 -6.19 7.84 4.67
C GLN A 11 -5.21 7.64 5.83
N ARG A 12 -5.57 8.07 7.05
CA ARG A 12 -4.75 7.83 8.25
C ARG A 12 -4.69 6.35 8.59
N ALA A 13 -5.82 5.66 8.51
CA ALA A 13 -5.89 4.21 8.68
C ALA A 13 -5.04 3.49 7.63
N LEU A 14 -5.17 3.87 6.35
CA LEU A 14 -4.37 3.31 5.26
C LEU A 14 -2.86 3.48 5.51
N MET A 15 -2.40 4.64 5.97
CA MET A 15 -0.99 4.86 6.33
C MET A 15 -0.54 3.91 7.46
N ALA A 16 -1.33 3.80 8.53
CA ALA A 16 -0.98 2.95 9.67
C ALA A 16 -0.93 1.46 9.27
N GLU A 17 -1.92 1.01 8.51
CA GLU A 17 -2.00 -0.37 7.99
C GLU A 17 -0.86 -0.67 7.02
N ALA A 18 -0.58 0.22 6.07
CA ALA A 18 0.50 0.07 5.10
C ALA A 18 1.86 -0.03 5.79
N ARG A 19 2.11 0.83 6.79
CA ARG A 19 3.34 0.80 7.58
C ARG A 19 3.55 -0.53 8.29
N GLN A 20 2.54 -0.97 9.04
CA GLN A 20 2.62 -2.24 9.78
C GLN A 20 2.82 -3.42 8.82
N PHE A 21 2.07 -3.44 7.72
CA PHE A 21 2.18 -4.49 6.71
C PHE A 21 3.54 -4.51 6.03
N THR A 22 4.14 -3.35 5.76
CA THR A 22 5.50 -3.27 5.22
C THR A 22 6.49 -3.92 6.18
N ASP A 23 6.46 -3.53 7.46
CA ASP A 23 7.37 -4.05 8.48
C ASP A 23 7.21 -5.56 8.70
N GLU A 24 5.97 -6.05 8.77
CA GLU A 24 5.69 -7.45 9.12
C GLU A 24 5.74 -8.42 7.93
N ILE A 25 5.32 -7.98 6.75
CA ILE A 25 5.09 -8.85 5.59
C ILE A 25 6.07 -8.55 4.45
N LEU A 26 6.21 -7.27 4.06
CA LEU A 26 6.97 -6.93 2.86
C LEU A 26 8.48 -6.96 3.09
N MET A 27 8.97 -6.51 4.25
CA MET A 27 10.40 -6.52 4.57
C MET A 27 11.02 -7.92 4.47
N PRO A 28 10.46 -8.99 5.08
CA PRO A 28 10.97 -10.35 4.89
C PRO A 28 10.94 -10.84 3.43
N LEU A 29 9.90 -10.49 2.68
CA LEU A 29 9.77 -10.88 1.27
C LEU A 29 10.75 -10.12 0.37
N ALA A 30 11.03 -8.87 0.68
CA ALA A 30 12.03 -8.04 0.01
C ALA A 30 13.43 -8.62 0.23
N GLU A 31 13.82 -8.93 1.47
CA GLU A 31 15.11 -9.57 1.79
C GLU A 31 15.31 -10.88 1.02
N LYS A 32 14.28 -11.74 1.03
CA LYS A 32 14.29 -12.99 0.26
C LYS A 32 14.48 -12.74 -1.24
N SER A 33 13.86 -11.71 -1.79
CA SER A 33 13.92 -11.38 -3.22
C SER A 33 15.28 -10.78 -3.61
N VAL A 34 15.85 -9.92 -2.75
CA VAL A 34 17.21 -9.37 -2.89
C VAL A 34 18.23 -10.50 -2.91
N PHE A 35 18.15 -11.44 -1.96
CA PHE A 35 19.05 -12.59 -1.90
C PHE A 35 18.99 -13.43 -3.19
N LYS A 36 17.79 -13.61 -3.74
CA LYS A 36 17.57 -14.35 -5.00
C LYS A 36 17.85 -13.55 -6.26
N LYS A 37 18.10 -12.23 -6.16
CA LYS A 37 18.22 -11.29 -7.29
C LYS A 37 17.03 -11.39 -8.25
N ALA A 38 15.82 -11.52 -7.69
CA ALA A 38 14.59 -11.71 -8.45
C ALA A 38 13.58 -10.61 -8.12
N TYR A 39 12.70 -10.32 -9.07
CA TYR A 39 11.59 -9.40 -8.85
C TYR A 39 10.64 -9.95 -7.76
N PRO A 40 10.17 -9.13 -6.79
CA PRO A 40 9.47 -9.59 -5.59
C PRO A 40 8.00 -9.91 -5.86
N TRP A 41 7.72 -10.90 -6.71
CA TRP A 41 6.36 -11.30 -7.09
C TRP A 41 5.50 -11.75 -5.91
N GLU A 42 6.09 -12.32 -4.86
CA GLU A 42 5.36 -12.70 -3.65
C GLU A 42 4.83 -11.44 -2.95
N ALA A 43 5.66 -10.42 -2.75
CA ALA A 43 5.27 -9.15 -2.13
C ALA A 43 4.17 -8.44 -2.95
N VAL A 44 4.30 -8.41 -4.28
CA VAL A 44 3.28 -7.83 -5.17
C VAL A 44 1.92 -8.53 -5.02
N ARG A 45 1.91 -9.86 -4.86
CA ARG A 45 0.65 -10.60 -4.62
C ARG A 45 0.06 -10.28 -3.26
N GLU A 46 0.88 -10.13 -2.22
CA GLU A 46 0.40 -9.73 -0.90
C GLU A 46 -0.20 -8.32 -0.92
N ILE A 47 0.44 -7.36 -1.59
CA ILE A 47 -0.10 -6.00 -1.80
C ILE A 47 -1.43 -6.05 -2.57
N ALA A 48 -1.52 -6.88 -3.62
CA ALA A 48 -2.73 -7.02 -4.42
C ALA A 48 -3.92 -7.54 -3.61
N LYS A 49 -3.70 -8.44 -2.63
CA LYS A 49 -4.77 -8.95 -1.76
C LYS A 49 -5.39 -7.86 -0.88
N GLN A 50 -4.64 -6.81 -0.57
CA GLN A 50 -5.16 -5.66 0.19
C GLN A 50 -5.99 -4.70 -0.66
N GLY A 51 -6.04 -4.89 -1.98
CA GLY A 51 -6.76 -3.99 -2.89
C GLY A 51 -6.04 -2.66 -3.16
N TRP A 52 -4.81 -2.48 -2.67
CA TRP A 52 -4.10 -1.21 -2.69
C TRP A 52 -3.72 -0.69 -4.08
N PHE A 53 -3.56 -1.57 -5.07
CA PHE A 53 -3.40 -1.13 -6.48
C PHE A 53 -4.65 -0.40 -7.02
N GLY A 54 -5.80 -0.56 -6.36
CA GLY A 54 -7.06 0.09 -6.71
C GLY A 54 -7.25 1.49 -6.12
N ALA A 55 -6.25 2.09 -5.46
CA ALA A 55 -6.42 3.35 -4.72
C ALA A 55 -6.97 4.52 -5.54
N THR A 56 -6.65 4.58 -6.83
CA THR A 56 -7.15 5.61 -7.78
C THR A 56 -8.21 5.08 -8.74
N ILE A 57 -8.62 3.82 -8.58
CA ILE A 57 -9.57 3.15 -9.46
C ILE A 57 -11.00 3.32 -8.91
N PRO A 58 -11.98 3.65 -9.77
CA PRO A 58 -13.38 3.73 -9.34
C PRO A 58 -13.90 2.44 -8.70
N GLU A 59 -14.83 2.58 -7.75
CA GLU A 59 -15.48 1.45 -7.05
C GLU A 59 -16.19 0.47 -8.00
N GLU A 60 -16.74 0.94 -9.12
CA GLU A 60 -17.41 0.09 -10.13
C GLU A 60 -16.46 -0.94 -10.78
N TYR A 61 -15.15 -0.73 -10.68
CA TYR A 61 -14.10 -1.66 -11.12
C TYR A 61 -13.39 -2.34 -9.95
N GLY A 62 -13.92 -2.23 -8.72
CA GLY A 62 -13.35 -2.82 -7.51
C GLY A 62 -12.23 -2.00 -6.86
N GLY A 63 -12.14 -0.70 -7.14
CA GLY A 63 -11.16 0.20 -6.52
C GLY A 63 -11.71 1.05 -5.37
N HIS A 64 -10.87 1.96 -4.88
CA HIS A 64 -11.09 2.76 -3.65
C HIS A 64 -10.95 4.28 -3.89
N GLN A 65 -11.17 4.74 -5.13
CA GLN A 65 -10.92 6.14 -5.50
C GLN A 65 -11.60 7.19 -4.61
N LYS A 66 -12.84 6.94 -4.14
CA LYS A 66 -13.56 7.92 -3.32
C LYS A 66 -12.99 8.04 -1.90
N GLU A 67 -12.52 6.93 -1.34
CA GLU A 67 -12.02 6.86 0.04
C GLU A 67 -10.57 7.35 0.13
N TRP A 68 -9.74 6.90 -0.80
CA TRP A 68 -8.29 7.09 -0.77
C TRP A 68 -7.82 8.12 -1.81
N GLY A 69 -8.26 7.94 -3.05
CA GLY A 69 -7.91 8.80 -4.17
C GLY A 69 -6.40 8.91 -4.39
N VAL A 70 -5.97 10.03 -4.98
CA VAL A 70 -4.55 10.28 -5.27
C VAL A 70 -3.72 10.37 -3.99
N THR A 71 -4.27 10.95 -2.91
CA THR A 71 -3.58 11.03 -1.63
C THR A 71 -3.27 9.66 -1.05
N GLY A 72 -4.25 8.73 -1.04
CA GLY A 72 -4.00 7.37 -0.57
C GLY A 72 -3.03 6.59 -1.45
N ALA A 73 -3.04 6.81 -2.77
CA ALA A 73 -2.01 6.25 -3.64
C ALA A 73 -0.61 6.76 -3.30
N SER A 74 -0.44 8.06 -3.00
CA SER A 74 0.84 8.60 -2.56
C SER A 74 1.30 8.03 -1.22
N ILE A 75 0.36 7.85 -0.26
CA ILE A 75 0.64 7.20 1.03
C ILE A 75 1.17 5.78 0.80
N LEU A 76 0.47 5.00 -0.02
CA LEU A 76 0.89 3.64 -0.36
C LEU A 76 2.27 3.63 -1.03
N CYS A 77 2.54 4.52 -1.98
CA CYS A 77 3.86 4.61 -2.60
C CYS A 77 4.97 4.96 -1.60
N GLU A 78 4.70 5.76 -0.57
CA GLU A 78 5.72 6.09 0.46
C GLU A 78 5.93 4.96 1.46
N GLU A 79 4.86 4.30 1.91
CA GLU A 79 4.95 3.27 2.95
C GLU A 79 5.33 1.89 2.39
N VAL A 80 4.99 1.59 1.12
CA VAL A 80 5.19 0.27 0.48
C VAL A 80 6.30 0.25 -0.58
N GLY A 81 6.59 1.41 -1.20
CA GLY A 81 7.53 1.53 -2.33
C GLY A 81 8.99 1.55 -1.92
#